data_AF-G3I6C6-F1
#
_entry.id   AF-G3I6C6-F1
#
_cell.length_a   1.000
_cell.length_b   1.000
_cell.length_c   1.000
_cell.angle_alpha   90.00
_cell.angle_beta   90.00
_cell.angle_gamma   90.00
#
_symmetry.space_group_name_H-M   'P 1'
#
loop_
_entity.id
_entity.type
_entity.pdbx_description
1 polymer ?
#
loop_
_entity_poly.entity_id
_entity_poly.type
_entity_poly.pdbx_seq_one_letter_code
_entity_poly.pdbx_strand_id
1 'polypeptide(L)'
;MKHVGGKGVITLKDRNTLNDELEIIEGMKFERRCISQTSISQKYEFQDAYVLLSEKKISIVQAITPAHEANAHRKQMVIFAEDVDGEALSTLVMNRLKAGLQVVAVKAPGFGDNRKNKLKDTAIATGGAQFGEQGLKLNLDDVQGHDLGKFGEVIVPKDDAMLLKGTDD
;
A
#
# COMPACT_ATOMS: atom_id res chain seq x y z
N MET A 1 -16.13 20.17 -19.30
CA MET A 1 -15.81 19.94 -17.88
C MET A 1 -16.91 19.13 -17.21
N LYS A 2 -16.72 17.82 -17.05
CA LYS A 2 -17.28 16.93 -15.99
C LYS A 2 -16.76 15.50 -16.24
N HIS A 3 -15.44 15.32 -16.28
CA HIS A 3 -14.82 14.00 -16.51
C HIS A 3 -14.69 13.16 -15.23
N VAL A 4 -14.66 13.83 -14.07
CA VAL A 4 -14.69 13.21 -12.75
C VAL A 4 -15.96 13.64 -12.03
N GLY A 5 -16.67 12.68 -11.43
CA GLY A 5 -17.84 12.95 -10.58
C GLY A 5 -17.43 13.63 -9.27
N GLY A 6 -18.40 14.05 -8.45
CA GLY A 6 -18.15 14.84 -7.22
C GLY A 6 -17.29 14.16 -6.13
N LYS A 7 -16.93 12.89 -6.30
CA LYS A 7 -16.02 12.13 -5.42
C LYS A 7 -14.65 11.83 -6.06
N GLY A 8 -14.39 12.34 -7.27
CA GLY A 8 -13.11 12.17 -7.94
C GLY A 8 -12.01 12.93 -7.23
N VAL A 9 -10.80 12.36 -7.24
CA VAL A 9 -9.61 12.98 -6.65
C VAL A 9 -8.81 13.62 -7.78
N ILE A 10 -8.43 14.89 -7.60
CA ILE A 10 -7.58 15.61 -8.55
C ILE A 10 -6.21 15.75 -7.91
N THR A 11 -5.18 15.25 -8.60
CA THR A 11 -3.78 15.41 -8.20
C THR A 11 -3.04 16.23 -9.24
N LEU A 12 -2.28 17.23 -8.80
CA LEU A 12 -1.36 17.98 -9.66
C LEU A 12 0.01 17.31 -9.63
N LYS A 13 0.60 17.12 -10.81
CA LYS A 13 1.99 16.68 -10.97
C LYS A 13 2.72 17.72 -11.82
N ASP A 14 3.87 18.16 -11.33
CA ASP A 14 4.75 19.03 -12.09
C ASP A 14 5.42 18.21 -13.20
N ARG A 15 5.06 18.48 -14.46
CA ARG A 15 5.78 17.97 -15.64
C ARG A 15 6.60 19.10 -16.24
N ASN A 16 7.78 18.75 -16.76
CA ASN A 16 8.69 19.71 -17.39
C ASN A 16 8.30 19.97 -18.86
N THR A 17 7.02 20.21 -19.11
CA THR A 17 6.42 20.45 -20.44
C THR A 17 5.82 21.85 -20.49
N LEU A 18 5.83 22.48 -21.67
CA LEU A 18 5.28 23.83 -21.87
C LEU A 18 3.74 23.85 -21.93
N ASN A 19 3.11 22.68 -22.06
CA ASN A 19 1.67 22.53 -22.25
C ASN A 19 1.03 21.87 -21.02
N ASP A 20 -0.21 22.26 -20.73
CA ASP A 20 -1.05 21.61 -19.73
C ASP A 20 -1.55 20.25 -20.26
N GLU A 21 -1.37 19.21 -19.46
CA GLU A 21 -1.85 17.85 -19.77
C GLU A 21 -2.87 17.39 -18.72
N LEU A 22 -3.97 16.79 -19.18
CA LEU A 22 -4.96 16.16 -18.31
C LEU A 22 -4.91 14.64 -18.52
N GLU A 23 -4.44 13.92 -17.51
CA GLU A 23 -4.45 12.45 -17.47
C GLU A 23 -5.57 11.99 -16.53
N ILE A 24 -6.49 11.14 -17.03
CA ILE A 24 -7.51 10.50 -16.19
C ILE A 24 -7.01 9.09 -15.90
N ILE A 25 -6.82 8.80 -14.62
CA ILE A 25 -6.27 7.53 -14.15
C ILE A 25 -7.30 6.88 -13.22
N GLU A 26 -7.58 5.60 -13.44
CA GLU A 26 -8.35 4.80 -12.49
C GLU A 26 -7.49 4.40 -11.29
N GLY A 27 -8.08 4.48 -10.10
CA GLY A 27 -7.36 4.22 -8.87
C GLY A 27 -8.24 4.33 -7.64
N MET A 28 -7.62 4.15 -6.48
CA MET A 28 -8.27 4.15 -5.17
C MET A 28 -7.60 5.17 -4.26
N LYS A 29 -8.38 5.98 -3.55
CA LYS A 29 -7.92 6.84 -2.46
C LYS A 29 -8.47 6.35 -1.13
N PHE A 30 -7.60 6.28 -0.13
CA PHE A 30 -7.94 5.96 1.24
C PHE A 30 -7.49 7.10 2.15
N GLU A 31 -8.41 7.58 3.00
CA GLU A 31 -8.10 8.56 4.06
C GLU A 31 -7.56 7.81 5.28
N ARG A 32 -6.31 7.36 5.18
CA ARG A 32 -5.65 6.56 6.21
C ARG A 32 -4.22 7.00 6.43
N ARG A 33 -3.88 7.10 7.72
CA ARG A 33 -2.57 7.56 8.19
C ARG A 33 -1.47 6.56 7.84
N CYS A 34 -0.35 7.10 7.37
CA CYS A 34 0.92 6.41 7.26
C CYS A 34 1.51 6.13 8.65
N ILE A 35 1.76 4.86 8.96
CA ILE A 35 2.23 4.40 10.27
C ILE A 35 3.75 4.56 10.39
N SER A 36 4.47 4.23 9.32
CA SER A 36 5.94 4.23 9.29
C SER A 36 6.55 5.56 8.84
N GLN A 37 5.80 6.66 8.92
CA GLN A 37 6.26 7.98 8.51
C GLN A 37 7.23 8.55 9.54
N THR A 38 8.44 8.91 9.09
CA THR A 38 9.49 9.47 9.96
C THR A 38 9.42 10.99 10.10
N SER A 39 8.82 11.70 9.14
CA SER A 39 8.62 13.15 9.19
C SER A 39 7.32 13.56 8.51
N ILE A 40 6.65 14.59 9.05
CA ILE A 40 5.35 15.09 8.58
C ILE A 40 5.40 15.54 7.11
N SER A 41 6.54 16.10 6.67
CA SER A 41 6.72 16.60 5.29
C SER A 41 7.06 15.50 4.28
N GLN A 42 7.25 14.25 4.74
CA GLN A 42 7.71 13.17 3.89
C GLN A 42 6.54 12.49 3.17
N LYS A 43 6.52 12.61 1.84
CA LYS A 43 5.62 11.89 0.95
C LYS A 43 6.36 10.69 0.37
N TYR A 44 5.73 9.52 0.36
CA TYR A 44 6.27 8.34 -0.31
C TYR A 44 5.61 8.19 -1.67
N GLU A 45 6.42 8.10 -2.72
CA GLU A 45 5.97 7.86 -4.09
C GLU A 45 6.70 6.63 -4.60
N PHE A 46 5.94 5.60 -4.94
CA PHE A 46 6.44 4.33 -5.43
C PHE A 46 5.87 4.03 -6.82
N GLN A 47 6.68 3.41 -7.66
CA GLN A 47 6.36 2.91 -8.99
C GLN A 47 6.53 1.38 -9.00
N ASP A 48 5.65 0.68 -9.72
CA ASP A 48 5.63 -0.78 -9.82
C ASP A 48 5.75 -1.47 -8.44
N ALA A 49 4.93 -1.00 -7.50
CA ALA A 49 5.01 -1.42 -6.10
C ALA A 49 4.18 -2.67 -5.83
N TYR A 50 4.68 -3.50 -4.92
CA TYR A 50 3.92 -4.60 -4.35
C TYR A 50 3.06 -4.14 -3.17
N VAL A 51 1.90 -4.75 -3.03
CA VAL A 51 0.94 -4.44 -1.96
C VAL A 51 0.71 -5.70 -1.11
N LEU A 52 1.06 -5.60 0.17
CA LEU A 52 0.75 -6.61 1.18
C LEU A 52 -0.51 -6.19 1.95
N LEU A 53 -1.51 -7.06 2.03
CA LEU A 53 -2.79 -6.78 2.65
C LEU A 53 -3.04 -7.72 3.84
N SER A 54 -3.02 -7.20 5.06
CA SER A 54 -3.26 -7.95 6.29
C SER A 54 -4.52 -7.46 7.01
N GLU A 55 -5.44 -8.36 7.31
CA GLU A 55 -6.58 -8.05 8.18
C GLU A 55 -6.16 -7.82 9.63
N LYS A 56 -5.06 -8.45 10.05
CA LYS A 56 -4.56 -8.47 11.43
C LYS A 56 -3.46 -7.44 11.66
N LYS A 57 -3.18 -7.19 12.93
CA LYS A 57 -2.02 -6.42 13.39
C LYS A 57 -0.72 -7.17 13.11
N ILE A 58 0.33 -6.41 12.79
CA ILE A 58 1.68 -6.92 12.57
C ILE A 58 2.61 -6.29 13.60
N SER A 59 3.01 -7.09 14.61
CA SER A 59 3.84 -6.62 15.73
C SER A 59 5.28 -7.15 15.67
N ILE A 60 5.49 -8.25 14.94
CA ILE A 60 6.78 -8.96 14.84
C ILE A 60 7.36 -8.84 13.43
N VAL A 61 8.68 -8.76 13.33
CA VAL A 61 9.35 -8.63 12.03
C VAL A 61 9.27 -9.92 11.22
N GLN A 62 9.26 -11.09 11.86
CA GLN A 62 9.22 -12.39 11.17
C GLN A 62 8.00 -12.52 10.25
N ALA A 63 6.88 -11.90 10.58
CA ALA A 63 5.67 -11.93 9.74
C ALA A 63 5.82 -11.13 8.43
N ILE A 64 6.77 -10.19 8.34
CA ILE A 64 6.97 -9.37 7.13
C ILE A 64 8.12 -9.91 6.27
N THR A 65 9.07 -10.60 6.89
CA THR A 65 10.25 -11.14 6.20
C THR A 65 9.89 -11.97 4.96
N PRO A 66 8.95 -12.93 5.00
CA PRO A 66 8.57 -13.72 3.82
C PRO A 66 8.03 -12.85 2.69
N ALA A 67 7.19 -11.85 3.00
CA ALA A 67 6.70 -10.92 2.00
C ALA A 67 7.84 -10.13 1.33
N HIS A 68 8.84 -9.68 2.10
CA HIS A 68 10.02 -9.01 1.55
C HIS A 68 10.91 -9.91 0.70
N GLU A 69 11.04 -11.18 1.06
CA GLU A 69 11.80 -12.16 0.29
C GLU A 69 11.08 -12.57 -1.00
N ALA A 70 9.75 -12.74 -0.93
CA ALA A 70 8.88 -13.04 -2.06
C ALA A 70 8.75 -11.88 -3.05
N ASN A 71 9.02 -10.65 -2.60
CA ASN A 71 9.07 -9.47 -3.46
C ASN A 71 10.26 -9.55 -4.43
N ALA A 72 9.96 -9.98 -5.65
CA ALA A 72 10.93 -10.14 -6.71
C ALA A 72 11.70 -8.83 -6.93
N HIS A 73 13.03 -8.89 -6.81
CA HIS A 73 13.98 -7.77 -7.01
C HIS A 73 13.97 -6.70 -5.90
N ARG A 74 13.47 -6.98 -4.69
CA ARG A 74 13.39 -5.99 -3.58
C ARG A 74 12.73 -4.68 -4.02
N LYS A 75 11.70 -4.79 -4.87
CA LYS A 75 10.95 -3.63 -5.37
C LYS A 75 10.23 -2.93 -4.22
N GLN A 76 9.70 -1.76 -4.53
CA GLN A 76 8.96 -0.95 -3.57
C GLN A 76 7.74 -1.72 -3.05
N MET A 77 7.44 -1.59 -1.76
CA MET A 77 6.32 -2.30 -1.14
C MET A 77 5.50 -1.40 -0.23
N VAL A 78 4.20 -1.63 -0.23
CA VAL A 78 3.21 -0.95 0.59
C VAL A 78 2.47 -2.00 1.41
N ILE A 79 2.43 -1.82 2.71
CA ILE A 79 1.76 -2.73 3.64
C ILE A 79 0.49 -2.04 4.14
N PHE A 80 -0.68 -2.61 3.85
CA PHE A 80 -1.93 -2.26 4.52
C PHE A 80 -2.23 -3.30 5.59
N ALA A 81 -2.27 -2.88 6.85
CA ALA A 81 -2.60 -3.75 7.98
C ALA A 81 -3.56 -3.07 8.95
N GLU A 82 -4.27 -3.82 9.82
CA GLU A 82 -5.04 -3.20 10.91
C GLU A 82 -4.18 -2.20 11.70
N ASP A 83 -2.98 -2.66 12.07
CA ASP A 83 -1.94 -1.85 12.67
C ASP A 83 -0.57 -2.49 12.42
N VAL A 84 0.48 -1.66 12.45
CA VAL A 84 1.87 -2.12 12.44
C VAL A 84 2.56 -1.46 13.62
N ASP A 85 2.96 -2.25 14.61
CA ASP A 85 3.47 -1.73 15.88
C ASP A 85 4.71 -2.52 16.36
N GLY A 86 5.20 -2.14 17.55
CA GLY A 86 6.26 -2.85 18.25
C GLY A 86 7.57 -2.98 17.48
N GLU A 87 8.09 -4.20 17.44
CA GLU A 87 9.36 -4.56 16.80
C GLU A 87 9.28 -4.42 15.28
N ALA A 88 8.15 -4.82 14.68
CA ALA A 88 7.93 -4.71 13.25
C ALA A 88 8.07 -3.26 12.76
N LEU A 89 7.38 -2.32 13.42
CA LEU A 89 7.44 -0.91 13.06
C LEU A 89 8.85 -0.33 13.21
N SER A 90 9.49 -0.62 14.35
CA SER A 90 10.83 -0.13 14.65
C SER A 90 11.85 -0.61 13.61
N THR A 91 11.74 -1.87 13.20
CA THR A 91 12.62 -2.50 12.22
C THR A 91 12.38 -1.95 10.82
N LEU A 92 11.11 -1.76 10.41
CA LEU A 92 10.76 -1.15 9.13
C LEU A 92 11.35 0.27 9.01
N VAL A 93 11.18 1.09 10.05
CA VAL A 93 11.70 2.46 10.09
C VAL A 93 13.24 2.45 10.04
N MET A 94 13.88 1.62 10.84
CA MET A 94 15.34 1.53 10.90
C MET A 94 15.94 1.04 9.58
N ASN A 95 15.38 0.00 8.98
CA ASN A 95 15.84 -0.55 7.69
C ASN A 95 15.60 0.42 6.55
N ARG A 96 14.51 1.18 6.57
CA ARG A 96 14.29 2.27 5.60
C ARG A 96 15.38 3.34 5.71
N LEU A 97 15.72 3.78 6.92
CA LEU A 97 16.72 4.84 7.14
C LEU A 97 18.16 4.38 6.88
N LYS A 98 18.51 3.16 7.29
CA LYS A 98 19.90 2.65 7.23
C LYS A 98 20.20 1.84 5.98
N ALA A 99 19.26 1.01 5.53
CA ALA A 99 19.46 0.06 4.43
C ALA A 99 18.76 0.49 3.14
N GLY A 100 18.10 1.66 3.12
CA GLY A 100 17.39 2.17 1.95
C GLY A 100 16.17 1.35 1.56
N LEU A 101 15.61 0.56 2.48
CA LEU A 101 14.46 -0.30 2.22
C LEU A 101 13.23 0.54 1.81
N GLN A 102 12.72 0.31 0.61
CA GLN A 102 11.62 1.10 0.05
C GLN A 102 10.25 0.51 0.42
N VAL A 103 9.92 0.53 1.70
CA VAL A 103 8.70 -0.09 2.24
C VAL A 103 7.94 0.91 3.09
N VAL A 104 6.62 1.04 2.92
CA VAL A 104 5.76 1.90 3.74
C VAL A 104 4.61 1.10 4.37
N ALA A 105 4.27 1.40 5.62
CA ALA A 105 3.11 0.81 6.29
C ALA A 105 1.99 1.85 6.45
N VAL A 106 0.77 1.47 6.09
CA VAL A 106 -0.46 2.27 6.15
C VAL A 106 -1.53 1.50 6.90
N LYS A 107 -2.35 2.19 7.69
CA LYS A 107 -3.51 1.54 8.32
C LYS A 107 -4.53 1.14 7.27
N ALA A 108 -5.05 -0.08 7.40
CA ALA A 108 -6.12 -0.58 6.57
C ALA A 108 -7.36 0.34 6.65
N PRO A 109 -8.05 0.56 5.51
CA PRO A 109 -9.23 1.41 5.46
C PRO A 109 -10.44 0.74 6.12
N GLY A 110 -11.32 1.52 6.74
CA GLY A 110 -12.50 1.01 7.45
C GLY A 110 -12.22 0.50 8.87
N PHE A 111 -13.23 -0.15 9.46
CA PHE A 111 -13.20 -0.75 10.80
C PHE A 111 -14.11 -1.99 10.82
N GLY A 112 -13.82 -2.99 11.65
CA GLY A 112 -14.62 -4.22 11.75
C GLY A 112 -14.82 -4.91 10.41
N ASP A 113 -16.04 -5.36 10.11
CA ASP A 113 -16.36 -6.06 8.85
C ASP A 113 -16.18 -5.17 7.61
N ASN A 114 -16.41 -3.87 7.74
CA ASN A 114 -16.16 -2.92 6.65
C ASN A 114 -14.66 -2.87 6.27
N ARG A 115 -13.75 -3.09 7.23
CA ARG A 115 -12.32 -3.20 6.91
C ARG A 115 -12.01 -4.45 6.10
N LYS A 116 -12.60 -5.58 6.47
CA LYS A 116 -12.43 -6.85 5.74
C LYS A 116 -12.89 -6.71 4.30
N ASN A 117 -14.09 -6.16 4.11
CA ASN A 117 -14.64 -5.96 2.77
C ASN A 117 -13.77 -5.01 1.93
N LYS A 118 -13.32 -3.88 2.51
CA LYS A 118 -12.45 -2.94 1.79
C LYS A 118 -11.07 -3.51 1.46
N LEU A 119 -10.47 -4.29 2.37
CA LEU A 119 -9.20 -4.97 2.11
C LEU A 119 -9.37 -6.01 1.01
N LYS A 120 -10.50 -6.72 0.99
CA LYS A 120 -10.83 -7.71 -0.05
C LYS A 120 -11.04 -7.05 -1.41
N ASP A 121 -11.75 -5.93 -1.46
CA ASP A 121 -11.91 -5.15 -2.69
C ASP A 121 -10.55 -4.66 -3.21
N THR A 122 -9.68 -4.20 -2.30
CA THR A 122 -8.31 -3.80 -2.64
C THR A 122 -7.49 -5.00 -3.13
N ALA A 123 -7.62 -6.17 -2.49
CA ALA A 123 -6.93 -7.39 -2.90
C ALA A 123 -7.28 -7.76 -4.34
N ILE A 124 -8.58 -7.78 -4.66
CA ILE A 124 -9.08 -8.05 -6.00
C ILE A 124 -8.52 -7.02 -7.01
N ALA A 125 -8.65 -5.72 -6.72
CA ALA A 125 -8.16 -4.66 -7.62
C ALA A 125 -6.63 -4.64 -7.80
N THR A 126 -5.89 -5.17 -6.82
CA THR A 126 -4.43 -5.32 -6.89
C THR A 126 -3.97 -6.65 -7.53
N GLY A 127 -4.89 -7.60 -7.75
CA GLY A 127 -4.57 -8.98 -8.14
C GLY A 127 -3.82 -9.77 -7.06
N GLY A 128 -3.93 -9.38 -5.80
CA GLY A 128 -3.28 -10.01 -4.64
C GLY A 128 -4.27 -10.72 -3.71
N ALA A 129 -3.75 -11.22 -2.59
CA ALA A 129 -4.53 -11.90 -1.57
C ALA A 129 -4.59 -11.11 -0.24
N GLN A 130 -5.70 -11.28 0.49
CA GLN A 130 -5.84 -10.78 1.85
C GLN A 130 -5.39 -11.84 2.86
N PHE A 131 -4.43 -11.49 3.70
CA PHE A 131 -3.91 -12.35 4.77
C PHE A 131 -4.71 -12.20 6.07
N GLY A 132 -4.85 -13.30 6.79
CA GLY A 132 -5.48 -13.32 8.12
C GLY A 132 -7.01 -13.35 8.13
N GLU A 133 -7.66 -13.56 6.98
CA GLU A 133 -9.11 -13.80 6.88
C GLU A 133 -9.48 -15.10 7.61
N GLN A 134 -10.55 -15.06 8.42
CA GLN A 134 -11.04 -16.26 9.10
C GLN A 134 -11.61 -17.27 8.09
N GLY A 135 -10.95 -18.42 7.95
CA GLY A 135 -11.36 -19.52 7.07
C GLY A 135 -10.44 -19.76 5.88
N LEU A 136 -9.53 -18.82 5.58
CA LEU A 136 -8.46 -19.00 4.59
C LEU A 136 -7.15 -19.40 5.31
N LYS A 137 -6.39 -20.33 4.73
CA LYS A 137 -5.07 -20.78 5.25
C LYS A 137 -3.90 -19.84 4.86
N LEU A 138 -4.19 -18.59 4.52
CA LEU A 138 -3.16 -17.64 4.11
C LEU A 138 -2.57 -16.95 5.34
N ASN A 139 -1.39 -17.45 5.75
CA ASN A 139 -0.58 -16.87 6.81
C ASN A 139 0.51 -15.99 6.24
N LEU A 140 0.88 -14.95 6.99
CA LEU A 140 1.97 -14.04 6.64
C LEU A 140 3.34 -14.75 6.64
N ASP A 141 3.46 -15.90 7.30
CA ASP A 141 4.70 -16.68 7.38
C ASP A 141 5.03 -17.40 6.07
N ASP A 142 4.05 -17.62 5.19
CA ASP A 142 4.18 -18.44 3.97
C ASP A 142 3.90 -17.66 2.67
N VAL A 143 4.05 -16.32 2.69
CA VAL A 143 3.73 -15.42 1.57
C VAL A 143 4.49 -15.81 0.30
N GLN A 144 3.77 -15.97 -0.81
CA GLN A 144 4.35 -16.15 -2.14
C GLN A 144 4.24 -14.87 -2.98
N GLY A 145 5.10 -14.74 -3.98
CA GLY A 145 5.12 -13.54 -4.84
C GLY A 145 3.81 -13.30 -5.62
N HIS A 146 2.99 -14.34 -5.82
CA HIS A 146 1.67 -14.23 -6.45
C HIS A 146 0.57 -13.79 -5.47
N ASP A 147 0.80 -13.88 -4.17
CA ASP A 147 -0.16 -13.40 -3.16
C ASP A 147 -0.05 -11.88 -2.94
N LEU A 148 1.07 -11.29 -3.35
CA LEU A 148 1.30 -9.86 -3.28
C LEU A 148 0.60 -9.16 -4.43
N GLY A 149 -0.24 -8.18 -4.09
CA GLY A 149 -0.87 -7.31 -5.08
C GLY A 149 0.17 -6.44 -5.80
N LYS A 150 -0.19 -5.90 -6.96
CA LYS A 150 0.67 -5.00 -7.75
C LYS A 150 -0.11 -3.74 -8.14
N PHE A 151 0.60 -2.62 -8.14
CA PHE A 151 0.09 -1.33 -8.61
C PHE A 151 1.19 -0.55 -9.33
N GLY A 152 0.83 0.14 -10.42
CA GLY A 152 1.77 0.92 -11.21
C GLY A 152 2.32 2.13 -10.46
N GLU A 153 1.51 2.80 -9.65
CA GLU A 153 1.95 3.91 -8.82
C GLU A 153 1.23 3.96 -7.47
N VAL A 154 1.98 4.23 -6.40
CA VAL A 154 1.44 4.40 -5.05
C VAL A 154 1.96 5.69 -4.42
N ILE A 155 1.05 6.50 -3.93
CA ILE A 155 1.34 7.78 -3.30
C ILE A 155 0.83 7.78 -1.86
N VAL A 156 1.72 7.91 -0.89
CA VAL A 156 1.38 7.91 0.54
C VAL A 156 1.87 9.19 1.20
N PRO A 157 1.03 10.25 1.24
CA PRO A 157 1.21 11.37 2.16
C PRO A 157 0.91 10.95 3.61
N LYS A 158 0.88 11.92 4.53
CA LYS A 158 0.69 11.67 5.96
C LYS A 158 -0.64 11.00 6.30
N ASP A 159 -1.75 11.55 5.79
CA ASP A 159 -3.12 11.19 6.20
C ASP A 159 -3.93 10.51 5.10
N ASP A 160 -3.34 10.32 3.92
CA ASP A 160 -3.96 9.63 2.78
C ASP A 160 -3.01 8.56 2.21
N ALA A 161 -3.59 7.62 1.47
CA ALA A 161 -2.88 6.73 0.56
C ALA A 161 -3.66 6.64 -0.76
N MET A 162 -2.96 6.71 -1.88
CA MET A 162 -3.52 6.62 -3.21
C MET A 162 -2.82 5.49 -3.97
N LEU A 163 -3.61 4.56 -4.51
CA LEU A 163 -3.16 3.51 -5.41
C LEU A 163 -3.66 3.87 -6.81
N LEU A 164 -2.74 4.09 -7.75
CA LEU A 164 -3.02 4.57 -9.11
C LEU A 164 -2.52 3.55 -10.13
N LYS A 165 -3.27 3.33 -11.22
CA LYS A 165 -2.92 2.35 -12.26
C LYS A 165 -2.91 0.92 -11.70
N GLY A 166 -4.11 0.38 -11.45
CA GLY A 166 -4.29 -1.04 -11.10
C GLY A 166 -3.82 -1.95 -12.23
N THR A 167 -3.61 -3.24 -11.93
CA THR A 167 -3.07 -4.21 -12.91
C THR A 167 -4.15 -4.75 -13.86
N ASP A 168 -5.41 -4.31 -13.71
CA ASP A 168 -6.50 -4.59 -14.66
C ASP A 168 -6.39 -3.64 -15.87
N ASP A 169 -5.53 -3.99 -16.83
CA ASP A 169 -5.67 -3.63 -18.25
C ASP A 169 -5.70 -4.92 -19.08
#